data_AF-A0A915AYV5-F1
#
_entry.id   AF-A0A915AYV5-F1
#
_cell.length_a   1.000
_cell.length_b   1.000
_cell.length_c   1.000
_cell.angle_alpha   90.00
_cell.angle_beta   90.00
_cell.angle_gamma   90.00
#
_symmetry.space_group_name_H-M   'P 1'
#
loop_
_entity.id
_entity.type
_entity.pdbx_description
1 polymer ?
#
loop_
_entity_poly.entity_id
_entity_poly.type
_entity_poly.pdbx_seq_one_letter_code
_entity_poly.pdbx_strand_id
1 'polypeptide(L)'
;MSHSSSNDISRVESMGDKKSDHEQSADPSMLKTGDQVKAGDSKKSKEEKKEEFRPALPPEPLATWRKVLKDVWIGESKNIKVELCETILTNIFIVSNNLFEDILLLHKICPDYSTQKMSTLAGFVMQYFAQWLNKCDRSELYERYLTRQLQMEALETAVVKHTTHLRTIADIYRLKVKEMMTPACNAVKRLLELKNYRDAINCAAVFDLQEEIPIEQIVVPCLLQNGYLAIEAYLKDRRDLQIELHALKDDQHLQHYFVKHLYRIGEIDDAVRWVVHCKMNTNIPHSVRAIMDQTRIQSAEEKISRLRERRKDMVDVNLFDGHPVIMVDTIMSLRRLIGVFETASIIGIDTEWKPMFLSTVEQVALLQVSTRSCSYLVDVIKLEEEIGEEEWMEFFKALFCTESSMKLGFDFANDMRVLRASFPFLESMQPD
;
A
#
# COMPACT_ATOMS: atom_id res chain seq x y z
N MET A 1 39.69 -44.13 -54.67
CA MET A 1 38.63 -43.45 -55.43
C MET A 1 38.54 -42.03 -54.88
N SER A 2 39.37 -41.05 -55.30
CA SER A 2 39.20 -40.18 -56.49
C SER A 2 37.78 -39.57 -56.53
N HIS A 3 37.52 -38.27 -56.36
CA HIS A 3 38.12 -37.06 -56.94
C HIS A 3 37.76 -35.81 -56.08
N SER A 4 38.70 -34.89 -55.79
CA SER A 4 38.93 -33.55 -56.42
C SER A 4 37.82 -32.52 -56.11
N SER A 5 37.99 -31.24 -55.78
CA SER A 5 39.06 -30.22 -55.78
C SER A 5 38.35 -28.95 -55.21
N SER A 6 38.93 -27.85 -54.71
CA SER A 6 40.25 -27.23 -54.83
C SER A 6 40.35 -26.07 -53.81
N ASN A 7 41.58 -25.87 -53.29
CA ASN A 7 42.31 -24.61 -53.02
C ASN A 7 41.73 -23.57 -52.03
N ASP A 8 42.50 -22.83 -51.21
CA ASP A 8 43.90 -22.77 -50.73
C ASP A 8 43.85 -21.73 -49.58
N ILE A 9 44.32 -22.01 -48.34
CA ILE A 9 45.64 -21.61 -47.76
C ILE A 9 45.93 -20.10 -47.93
N SER A 10 45.70 -19.21 -46.94
CA SER A 10 46.43 -18.92 -45.68
C SER A 10 47.82 -18.27 -45.81
N ARG A 11 47.97 -17.01 -45.30
CA ARG A 11 48.97 -16.53 -44.29
C ARG A 11 49.06 -14.99 -44.27
N VAL A 12 48.77 -14.33 -43.14
CA VAL A 12 49.68 -13.78 -42.09
C VAL A 12 50.72 -12.76 -42.59
N GLU A 13 50.61 -11.48 -42.21
CA GLU A 13 51.52 -10.72 -41.32
C GLU A 13 51.27 -9.19 -41.39
N SER A 14 51.83 -8.52 -40.39
CA SER A 14 51.47 -7.24 -39.76
C SER A 14 52.20 -5.99 -40.27
N MET A 15 51.71 -4.83 -39.76
CA MET A 15 52.42 -3.57 -39.45
C MET A 15 52.74 -2.60 -40.60
N GLY A 16 52.27 -1.34 -40.45
CA GLY A 16 52.72 -0.18 -41.23
C GLY A 16 52.02 1.12 -40.80
N ASP A 17 52.76 2.00 -40.12
CA ASP A 17 52.41 3.33 -39.60
C ASP A 17 52.03 4.40 -40.64
N LYS A 18 51.27 5.42 -40.17
CA LYS A 18 51.43 6.90 -40.31
C LYS A 18 50.06 7.60 -40.45
N LYS A 19 49.61 8.42 -39.49
CA LYS A 19 49.90 9.85 -39.19
C LYS A 19 49.45 10.87 -40.27
N SER A 20 48.54 11.76 -39.88
CA SER A 20 48.49 13.21 -40.20
C SER A 20 47.34 13.84 -39.37
N ASP A 21 47.58 14.67 -38.35
CA ASP A 21 47.79 16.15 -38.36
C ASP A 21 46.44 16.90 -38.37
N HIS A 22 46.18 18.01 -37.67
CA HIS A 22 46.88 18.80 -36.65
C HIS A 22 45.80 19.75 -36.06
N GLU A 23 45.80 19.98 -34.75
CA GLU A 23 45.18 21.17 -34.14
C GLU A 23 46.08 22.38 -34.34
N GLN A 24 45.49 23.58 -34.55
CA GLN A 24 45.97 24.81 -33.95
C GLN A 24 44.92 25.94 -33.96
N SER A 25 44.78 26.56 -32.79
CA SER A 25 43.97 27.71 -32.43
C SER A 25 44.54 29.04 -32.92
N ALA A 26 43.68 30.04 -33.19
CA ALA A 26 43.92 31.44 -32.83
C ALA A 26 42.63 32.29 -33.00
N ASP A 27 42.24 32.99 -31.94
CA ASP A 27 41.37 34.17 -31.98
C ASP A 27 42.27 35.41 -32.20
N PRO A 28 41.85 36.45 -32.95
CA PRO A 28 41.29 37.61 -32.25
C PRO A 28 40.20 38.40 -33.01
N SER A 29 39.25 38.89 -32.24
CA SER A 29 38.42 40.11 -32.40
C SER A 29 38.75 41.08 -33.56
N MET A 30 37.73 41.48 -34.36
CA MET A 30 37.37 42.88 -34.68
C MET A 30 36.14 42.99 -35.62
N LEU A 31 35.12 43.69 -35.13
CA LEU A 31 34.08 44.51 -35.80
C LEU A 31 33.91 44.43 -37.34
N LYS A 32 32.67 44.14 -37.79
CA LYS A 32 31.77 45.11 -38.46
C LYS A 32 30.43 44.52 -38.92
N THR A 33 29.36 45.08 -38.34
CA THR A 33 28.09 45.54 -38.96
C THR A 33 27.27 44.62 -39.88
N GLY A 34 26.01 44.40 -39.48
CA GLY A 34 24.94 43.99 -40.38
C GLY A 34 23.69 43.51 -39.63
N ASP A 35 22.86 44.45 -39.20
CA ASP A 35 21.53 44.20 -38.62
C ASP A 35 20.63 43.38 -39.54
N GLN A 36 20.08 42.27 -39.02
CA GLN A 36 18.70 41.86 -39.29
C GLN A 36 18.07 41.33 -38.00
N VAL A 37 17.17 42.15 -37.45
CA VAL A 37 16.32 41.89 -36.30
C VAL A 37 15.36 40.74 -36.63
N LYS A 38 15.47 39.61 -35.90
CA LYS A 38 14.40 38.61 -35.80
C LYS A 38 13.51 38.93 -34.59
N ALA A 39 12.21 38.95 -34.85
CA ALA A 39 11.14 39.20 -33.91
C ALA A 39 11.24 38.29 -32.67
N GLY A 40 11.12 38.91 -31.49
CA GLY A 40 11.08 38.22 -30.21
C GLY A 40 9.80 37.43 -30.04
N ASP A 41 9.98 36.14 -29.74
CA ASP A 41 8.93 35.29 -29.21
C ASP A 41 8.63 35.78 -27.78
N SER A 42 7.50 36.46 -27.60
CA SER A 42 7.10 36.93 -26.27
C SER A 42 6.81 35.70 -25.42
N LYS A 43 7.57 35.51 -24.33
CA LYS A 43 7.29 34.49 -23.33
C LYS A 43 5.92 34.80 -22.72
N LYS A 44 4.88 34.11 -23.22
CA LYS A 44 3.52 34.16 -22.67
C LYS A 44 3.55 34.00 -21.15
N SER A 45 2.80 34.85 -20.46
CA SER A 45 2.74 34.87 -19.01
C SER A 45 2.16 33.57 -18.45
N LYS A 46 2.42 33.29 -17.17
CA LYS A 46 1.87 32.12 -16.47
C LYS A 46 0.34 32.14 -16.42
N GLU A 47 -0.29 33.30 -16.57
CA GLU A 47 -1.74 33.49 -16.67
C GLU A 47 -2.27 33.21 -18.08
N GLU A 48 -1.55 33.62 -19.13
CA GLU A 48 -1.92 33.32 -20.52
C GLU A 48 -1.86 31.82 -20.82
N LYS A 49 -0.85 31.12 -20.28
CA LYS A 49 -0.78 29.64 -20.35
C LYS A 49 -1.87 28.93 -19.53
N LYS A 50 -2.45 29.61 -18.53
CA LYS A 50 -3.51 29.07 -17.66
C LYS A 50 -4.89 29.26 -18.28
N GLU A 51 -5.07 30.27 -19.14
CA GLU A 51 -6.28 30.42 -19.97
C GLU A 51 -6.29 29.48 -21.18
N GLU A 52 -5.13 29.26 -21.82
CA GLU A 52 -4.98 28.36 -22.97
C GLU A 52 -5.24 26.87 -22.64
N PHE A 53 -5.14 26.49 -21.35
CA PHE A 53 -5.41 25.15 -20.82
C PHE A 53 -6.69 25.06 -19.97
N ARG A 54 -7.58 26.06 -20.00
CA ARG A 54 -8.87 25.93 -19.28
C ARG A 54 -9.65 24.74 -19.88
N PRO A 55 -10.02 23.73 -19.07
CA PRO A 55 -10.93 22.69 -19.52
C PRO A 55 -12.19 23.34 -20.07
N ALA A 56 -12.73 22.80 -21.16
CA ALA A 56 -14.01 23.24 -21.68
C ALA A 56 -15.04 23.26 -20.53
N LEU A 57 -15.78 24.37 -20.44
CA LEU A 57 -16.84 24.50 -19.44
C LEU A 57 -17.84 23.35 -19.64
N PRO A 58 -18.26 22.66 -18.56
CA PRO A 58 -19.33 21.67 -18.66
C PRO A 58 -20.59 22.31 -19.31
N PRO A 59 -21.42 21.54 -20.02
CA PRO A 59 -22.69 22.06 -20.53
C PRO A 59 -23.60 22.50 -19.37
N GLU A 60 -24.53 23.42 -19.62
CA GLU A 60 -25.58 23.74 -18.65
C GLU A 60 -26.58 22.57 -18.57
N PRO A 61 -27.14 22.26 -17.38
CA PRO A 61 -27.01 22.98 -16.10
C PRO A 61 -25.79 22.57 -15.22
N LEU A 62 -24.98 21.60 -15.67
CA LEU A 62 -23.86 21.04 -14.89
C LEU A 62 -22.80 22.08 -14.51
N ALA A 63 -22.52 23.05 -15.40
CA ALA A 63 -21.60 24.15 -15.09
C ALA A 63 -22.09 24.99 -13.91
N THR A 64 -23.37 25.36 -13.90
CA THR A 64 -24.00 26.09 -12.80
C THR A 64 -23.94 25.29 -11.51
N TRP A 65 -24.37 24.03 -11.53
CA TRP A 65 -24.36 23.16 -10.34
C TRP A 65 -22.96 23.01 -9.74
N ARG A 66 -21.97 22.72 -10.58
CA ARG A 66 -20.56 22.61 -10.16
C ARG A 66 -20.07 23.89 -9.50
N LYS A 67 -20.37 25.06 -10.10
CA LYS A 67 -19.92 26.36 -9.58
C LYS A 67 -20.50 26.60 -8.19
N VAL A 68 -21.82 26.48 -8.04
CA VAL A 68 -22.50 26.75 -6.77
C VAL A 68 -22.02 25.81 -5.67
N LEU A 69 -21.95 24.49 -5.94
CA LEU A 69 -21.46 23.52 -4.98
C LEU A 69 -20.01 23.79 -4.56
N LYS A 70 -19.14 24.14 -5.52
CA LYS A 70 -17.74 24.48 -5.24
C LYS A 70 -17.63 25.71 -4.36
N ASP A 71 -18.36 26.78 -4.69
CA ASP A 71 -18.26 28.06 -3.98
C ASP A 71 -18.72 27.89 -2.51
N VAL A 72 -19.79 27.15 -2.28
CA VAL A 72 -20.26 26.78 -0.92
C VAL A 72 -19.24 25.90 -0.20
N TRP A 73 -18.71 24.86 -0.87
CA TRP A 73 -17.81 23.89 -0.23
C TRP A 73 -16.49 24.51 0.27
N ILE A 74 -16.02 25.57 -0.40
CA ILE A 74 -14.79 26.29 -0.09
C ILE A 74 -15.04 27.50 0.82
N GLY A 75 -16.13 28.25 0.58
CA GLY A 75 -16.39 29.52 1.24
C GLY A 75 -16.98 29.41 2.65
N GLU A 76 -17.68 28.31 2.94
CA GLU A 76 -18.48 28.19 4.15
C GLU A 76 -17.85 27.31 5.24
N SER A 77 -18.27 27.55 6.49
CA SER A 77 -17.84 26.76 7.64
C SER A 77 -18.39 25.32 7.60
N LYS A 78 -17.77 24.39 8.34
CA LYS A 78 -17.99 22.94 8.19
C LYS A 78 -19.47 22.50 8.34
N ASN A 79 -20.23 23.09 9.26
CA ASN A 79 -21.62 22.69 9.47
C ASN A 79 -22.55 23.31 8.41
N ILE A 80 -22.36 24.60 8.13
CA ILE A 80 -23.17 25.37 7.18
C ILE A 80 -23.00 24.82 5.76
N LYS A 81 -21.76 24.51 5.36
CA LYS A 81 -21.49 24.01 4.01
C LYS A 81 -22.19 22.68 3.72
N VAL A 82 -22.31 21.80 4.73
CA VAL A 82 -22.97 20.50 4.56
C VAL A 82 -24.45 20.72 4.27
N GLU A 83 -25.15 21.45 5.13
CA GLU A 83 -26.59 21.73 5.00
C GLU A 83 -26.93 22.43 3.66
N LEU A 84 -26.12 23.40 3.25
CA LEU A 84 -26.29 24.09 1.98
C LEU A 84 -26.08 23.14 0.78
N CYS A 85 -25.01 22.33 0.80
CA CYS A 85 -24.77 21.37 -0.26
C CYS A 85 -25.86 20.29 -0.33
N GLU A 86 -26.39 19.82 0.80
CA GLU A 86 -27.53 18.89 0.84
C GLU A 86 -28.78 19.49 0.18
N THR A 87 -29.06 20.76 0.48
CA THR A 87 -30.19 21.50 -0.09
C THR A 87 -30.02 21.65 -1.61
N ILE A 88 -28.83 22.05 -2.06
CA ILE A 88 -28.51 22.18 -3.48
C ILE A 88 -28.65 20.84 -4.20
N LEU A 89 -28.08 19.77 -3.65
CA LEU A 89 -28.16 18.43 -4.24
C LEU A 89 -29.60 17.91 -4.30
N THR A 90 -30.40 18.14 -3.25
CA THR A 90 -31.82 17.76 -3.25
C THR A 90 -32.59 18.45 -4.38
N ASN A 91 -32.32 19.74 -4.63
CA ASN A 91 -32.92 20.44 -5.76
C ASN A 91 -32.46 19.88 -7.11
N ILE A 92 -31.18 19.54 -7.24
CA ILE A 92 -30.65 18.87 -8.44
C ILE A 92 -31.39 17.54 -8.68
N PHE A 93 -31.61 16.75 -7.62
CA PHE A 93 -32.29 15.46 -7.73
C PHE A 93 -33.73 15.57 -8.23
N ILE A 94 -34.40 16.70 -7.97
CA ILE A 94 -35.78 16.96 -8.41
C ILE A 94 -35.83 17.41 -9.88
N VAL A 95 -34.86 18.22 -10.31
CA VAL A 95 -34.85 18.86 -11.64
C VAL A 95 -34.18 18.00 -12.71
N SER A 96 -33.32 17.05 -12.30
CA SER A 96 -32.57 16.20 -13.22
C SER A 96 -33.46 15.30 -14.07
N ASN A 97 -33.13 15.20 -15.37
CA ASN A 97 -33.82 14.33 -16.32
C ASN A 97 -33.34 12.88 -16.25
N ASN A 98 -32.02 12.69 -16.08
CA ASN A 98 -31.37 11.40 -15.88
C ASN A 98 -30.45 11.49 -14.65
N LEU A 99 -31.03 11.20 -13.49
CA LEU A 99 -30.39 11.43 -12.20
C LEU A 99 -29.06 10.69 -12.03
N PHE A 100 -28.99 9.44 -12.46
CA PHE A 100 -27.77 8.65 -12.33
C PHE A 100 -26.65 9.20 -13.23
N GLU A 101 -26.96 9.59 -14.46
CA GLU A 101 -25.98 10.18 -15.38
C GLU A 101 -25.50 11.54 -14.88
N ASP A 102 -26.43 12.42 -14.49
CA ASP A 102 -26.12 13.77 -14.03
C ASP A 102 -25.24 13.76 -12.77
N ILE A 103 -25.49 12.87 -11.81
CA ILE A 103 -24.67 12.76 -10.60
C ILE A 103 -23.30 12.15 -10.89
N LEU A 104 -23.21 11.19 -11.82
CA LEU A 104 -21.92 10.67 -12.26
C LEU A 104 -21.07 11.76 -12.93
N LEU A 105 -21.68 12.57 -13.81
CA LEU A 105 -21.02 13.69 -14.46
C LEU A 105 -20.62 14.78 -13.46
N LEU A 106 -21.51 15.11 -12.51
CA LEU A 106 -21.25 16.07 -11.45
C LEU A 106 -20.04 15.65 -10.59
N HIS A 107 -19.92 14.36 -10.27
CA HIS A 107 -18.77 13.81 -9.57
C HIS A 107 -17.46 14.01 -10.36
N LYS A 108 -17.47 13.71 -11.68
CA LYS A 108 -16.28 13.87 -12.55
C LYS A 108 -15.78 15.31 -12.62
N ILE A 109 -16.69 16.29 -12.62
CA ILE A 109 -16.34 17.71 -12.76
C ILE A 109 -16.03 18.39 -11.43
N CYS A 110 -16.21 17.70 -10.29
CA CYS A 110 -15.80 18.22 -8.99
C CYS A 110 -14.28 18.53 -8.99
N PRO A 111 -13.85 19.67 -8.44
CA PRO A 111 -12.47 20.13 -8.51
C PRO A 111 -11.48 19.20 -7.79
N ASP A 112 -11.97 18.42 -6.83
CA ASP A 112 -11.21 17.53 -5.97
C ASP A 112 -11.44 16.04 -6.29
N TYR A 113 -12.06 15.73 -7.44
CA TYR A 113 -12.31 14.35 -7.90
C TYR A 113 -11.04 13.47 -7.97
N SER A 114 -9.86 14.06 -8.24
CA SER A 114 -8.59 13.33 -8.26
C SER A 114 -7.93 13.17 -6.87
N THR A 115 -8.57 13.65 -5.81
CA THR A 115 -8.03 13.61 -4.44
C THR A 115 -8.51 12.35 -3.73
N GLN A 116 -7.57 11.52 -3.26
CA GLN A 116 -7.83 10.25 -2.56
C GLN A 116 -8.33 10.46 -1.11
N LYS A 117 -9.45 11.18 -0.93
CA LYS A 117 -10.08 11.41 0.38
C LYS A 117 -11.60 11.37 0.25
N MET A 118 -12.25 10.65 1.17
CA MET A 118 -13.71 10.60 1.25
C MET A 118 -14.35 11.95 1.64
N SER A 119 -13.60 12.82 2.34
CA SER A 119 -14.08 14.12 2.83
C SER A 119 -14.07 15.24 1.77
N THR A 120 -13.98 14.87 0.49
CA THR A 120 -13.98 15.78 -0.66
C THR A 120 -15.41 16.14 -1.06
N LEU A 121 -15.58 17.20 -1.86
CA LEU A 121 -16.88 17.51 -2.48
C LEU A 121 -17.31 16.36 -3.39
N ALA A 122 -16.39 15.83 -4.20
CA ALA A 122 -16.66 14.67 -5.05
C ALA A 122 -17.18 13.46 -4.24
N GLY A 123 -16.53 13.16 -3.11
CA GLY A 123 -16.97 12.11 -2.18
C GLY A 123 -18.32 12.41 -1.55
N PHE A 124 -18.55 13.66 -1.11
CA PHE A 124 -19.80 14.11 -0.52
C PHE A 124 -20.99 13.97 -1.48
N VAL A 125 -20.84 14.37 -2.75
CA VAL A 125 -21.89 14.22 -3.78
C VAL A 125 -22.35 12.77 -3.88
N MET A 126 -21.42 11.82 -3.92
CA MET A 126 -21.73 10.38 -4.01
C MET A 126 -22.36 9.85 -2.70
N GLN A 127 -21.79 10.21 -1.54
CA GLN A 127 -22.31 9.76 -0.25
C GLN A 127 -23.73 10.26 0.00
N TYR A 128 -23.99 11.54 -0.26
CA TYR A 128 -25.31 12.12 -0.07
C TYR A 128 -26.34 11.52 -1.04
N PHE A 129 -25.94 11.27 -2.29
CA PHE A 129 -26.82 10.61 -3.25
C PHE A 129 -27.16 9.17 -2.82
N ALA A 130 -26.19 8.39 -2.34
CA ALA A 130 -26.45 7.06 -1.77
C ALA A 130 -27.42 7.13 -0.57
N GLN A 131 -27.22 8.07 0.34
CA GLN A 131 -28.13 8.27 1.49
C GLN A 131 -29.54 8.63 1.02
N TRP A 132 -29.66 9.54 0.05
CA TRP A 132 -30.94 9.96 -0.50
C TRP A 132 -31.70 8.82 -1.17
N LEU A 133 -30.99 7.96 -1.93
CA LEU A 133 -31.57 6.75 -2.54
C LEU A 133 -32.09 5.76 -1.50
N ASN A 134 -31.43 5.65 -0.34
CA ASN A 134 -31.82 4.75 0.74
C ASN A 134 -32.95 5.25 1.63
N LYS A 135 -33.39 6.52 1.50
CA LYS A 135 -34.46 7.10 2.34
C LYS A 135 -35.85 6.50 2.06
N CYS A 136 -36.09 6.04 0.84
CA CYS A 136 -37.35 5.41 0.44
C CYS A 136 -37.11 4.51 -0.77
N ASP A 137 -38.12 3.71 -1.17
CA ASP A 137 -37.99 2.87 -2.36
C ASP A 137 -37.85 3.72 -3.63
N ARG A 138 -36.81 3.44 -4.41
CA ARG A 138 -36.45 4.11 -5.66
C ARG A 138 -36.32 3.13 -6.83
N SER A 139 -36.90 1.94 -6.72
CA SER A 139 -36.76 0.87 -7.73
C SER A 139 -37.13 1.33 -9.14
N GLU A 140 -38.15 2.17 -9.30
CA GLU A 140 -38.54 2.75 -10.60
C GLU A 140 -37.45 3.59 -11.26
N LEU A 141 -36.63 4.32 -10.48
CA LEU A 141 -35.52 5.10 -11.02
C LEU A 141 -34.44 4.20 -11.60
N TYR A 142 -34.18 3.07 -10.92
CA TYR A 142 -33.23 2.08 -11.39
C TYR A 142 -33.67 1.45 -12.70
N GLU A 143 -34.93 1.01 -12.79
CA GLU A 143 -35.48 0.40 -14.01
C GLU A 143 -35.48 1.37 -15.19
N ARG A 144 -35.75 2.66 -14.93
CA ARG A 144 -35.86 3.67 -15.98
C ARG A 144 -34.51 4.18 -16.50
N TYR A 145 -33.52 4.33 -15.62
CA TYR A 145 -32.31 5.09 -15.94
C TYR A 145 -31.00 4.29 -15.84
N LEU A 146 -30.96 3.21 -15.04
CA LEU A 146 -29.73 2.44 -14.87
C LEU A 146 -29.55 1.47 -16.05
N THR A 147 -28.89 1.95 -17.10
CA THR A 147 -28.53 1.13 -18.25
C THR A 147 -27.17 0.45 -18.05
N ARG A 148 -26.92 -0.65 -18.77
CA ARG A 148 -25.60 -1.31 -18.79
C ARG A 148 -24.48 -0.36 -19.22
N GLN A 149 -24.76 0.55 -20.16
CA GLN A 149 -23.78 1.55 -20.60
C GLN A 149 -23.38 2.47 -19.44
N LEU A 150 -24.36 2.93 -18.67
CA LEU A 150 -24.12 3.78 -17.50
C LEU A 150 -23.38 3.01 -16.39
N GLN A 151 -23.65 1.72 -16.21
CA GLN A 151 -22.88 0.88 -15.29
C GLN A 151 -21.40 0.76 -15.69
N MET A 152 -21.11 0.58 -16.99
CA MET A 152 -19.73 0.58 -17.48
C MET A 152 -19.04 1.92 -17.27
N GLU A 153 -19.74 3.03 -17.53
CA GLU A 153 -19.22 4.36 -17.31
C GLU A 153 -18.97 4.65 -15.83
N ALA A 154 -19.87 4.20 -14.94
CA ALA A 154 -19.72 4.32 -13.50
C ALA A 154 -18.49 3.54 -13.00
N LEU A 155 -18.30 2.30 -13.48
CA LEU A 155 -17.12 1.50 -13.17
C LEU A 155 -15.83 2.22 -13.61
N GLU A 156 -15.76 2.69 -14.87
CA GLU A 156 -14.57 3.37 -15.39
C GLU A 156 -14.29 4.65 -14.58
N THR A 157 -15.32 5.42 -14.27
CA THR A 157 -15.21 6.61 -13.41
C THR A 157 -14.68 6.26 -12.03
N ALA A 158 -15.12 5.17 -11.45
CA ALA A 158 -14.70 4.76 -10.12
C ALA A 158 -13.25 4.26 -10.03
N VAL A 159 -12.59 3.96 -11.16
CA VAL A 159 -11.23 3.40 -11.18
C VAL A 159 -10.20 4.27 -11.89
N VAL A 160 -10.62 5.17 -12.80
CA VAL A 160 -9.70 5.91 -13.69
C VAL A 160 -8.74 6.86 -12.96
N LYS A 161 -9.15 7.42 -11.82
CA LYS A 161 -8.28 8.29 -10.99
C LYS A 161 -7.72 7.57 -9.78
N HIS A 162 -8.61 6.93 -9.04
CA HIS A 162 -8.33 6.17 -7.83
C HIS A 162 -9.60 5.43 -7.40
N THR A 163 -9.47 4.47 -6.51
CA THR A 163 -10.60 3.63 -6.04
C THR A 163 -11.29 4.13 -4.77
N THR A 164 -10.94 5.30 -4.24
CA THR A 164 -11.49 5.82 -2.98
C THR A 164 -13.02 5.83 -2.94
N HIS A 165 -13.69 6.22 -4.03
CA HIS A 165 -15.16 6.27 -4.10
C HIS A 165 -15.80 5.00 -4.68
N LEU A 166 -15.00 3.98 -5.02
CA LEU A 166 -15.45 2.83 -5.78
C LEU A 166 -16.57 2.05 -5.09
N ARG A 167 -16.46 1.81 -3.78
CA ARG A 167 -17.50 1.09 -3.04
C ARG A 167 -18.85 1.80 -3.13
N THR A 168 -18.88 3.11 -2.83
CA THR A 168 -20.10 3.92 -2.91
C THR A 168 -20.69 3.91 -4.32
N ILE A 169 -19.85 4.05 -5.35
CA ILE A 169 -20.31 3.99 -6.75
C ILE A 169 -20.81 2.57 -7.11
N ALA A 170 -20.13 1.52 -6.67
CA ALA A 170 -20.54 0.14 -6.91
C ALA A 170 -21.93 -0.15 -6.34
N ASP A 171 -22.23 0.39 -5.15
CA ASP A 171 -23.53 0.26 -4.50
C ASP A 171 -24.61 1.08 -5.24
N ILE A 172 -24.35 2.37 -5.50
CA ILE A 172 -25.29 3.26 -6.18
C ILE A 172 -25.69 2.71 -7.55
N TYR A 173 -24.74 2.24 -8.35
CA TYR A 173 -24.97 1.80 -9.74
C TYR A 173 -25.14 0.28 -9.87
N ARG A 174 -25.30 -0.43 -8.74
CA ARG A 174 -25.52 -1.89 -8.68
C ARG A 174 -24.52 -2.67 -9.55
N LEU A 175 -23.23 -2.39 -9.36
CA LEU A 175 -22.17 -2.95 -10.20
C LEU A 175 -21.82 -4.40 -9.85
N LYS A 176 -22.28 -4.92 -8.71
CA LYS A 176 -22.10 -6.34 -8.31
C LYS A 176 -23.10 -7.29 -8.98
N VAL A 177 -23.30 -7.14 -10.28
CA VAL A 177 -24.13 -8.04 -11.10
C VAL A 177 -23.25 -8.87 -12.03
N LYS A 178 -23.73 -10.05 -12.43
CA LYS A 178 -22.95 -11.04 -13.20
C LYS A 178 -22.35 -10.43 -14.48
N GLU A 179 -23.10 -9.58 -15.17
CA GLU A 179 -22.73 -8.93 -16.42
C GLU A 179 -21.56 -7.93 -16.26
N MET A 180 -21.34 -7.44 -15.03
CA MET A 180 -20.31 -6.46 -14.69
C MET A 180 -19.04 -7.08 -14.11
N MET A 181 -19.03 -8.38 -13.79
CA MET A 181 -17.84 -9.07 -13.27
C MET A 181 -16.68 -9.10 -14.28
N THR A 182 -16.97 -9.38 -15.56
CA THR A 182 -15.94 -9.35 -16.61
C THR A 182 -15.37 -7.94 -16.83
N PRO A 183 -16.18 -6.87 -16.96
CA PRO A 183 -15.67 -5.49 -16.95
C PRO A 183 -14.84 -5.14 -15.72
N ALA A 184 -15.26 -5.55 -14.51
CA ALA A 184 -14.53 -5.31 -13.27
C ALA A 184 -13.16 -6.01 -13.28
N CYS A 185 -13.11 -7.29 -13.67
CA CYS A 185 -11.86 -8.03 -13.83
C CYS A 185 -10.92 -7.38 -14.86
N ASN A 186 -11.45 -6.92 -15.99
CA ASN A 186 -10.67 -6.18 -16.98
C ASN A 186 -10.16 -4.85 -16.43
N ALA A 187 -10.92 -4.15 -15.58
CA ALA A 187 -10.46 -2.93 -14.92
C ALA A 187 -9.30 -3.21 -13.96
N VAL A 188 -9.36 -4.30 -13.18
CA VAL A 188 -8.23 -4.71 -12.34
C VAL A 188 -7.00 -5.04 -13.17
N LYS A 189 -7.14 -5.81 -14.27
CA LYS A 189 -6.03 -6.12 -15.18
C LYS A 189 -5.36 -4.86 -15.74
N ARG A 190 -6.15 -3.85 -16.16
CA ARG A 190 -5.62 -2.54 -16.58
C ARG A 190 -4.84 -1.85 -15.46
N LEU A 191 -5.35 -1.85 -14.22
CA LEU A 191 -4.66 -1.24 -13.08
C LEU A 191 -3.33 -1.96 -12.78
N LEU A 192 -3.29 -3.30 -12.91
CA LEU A 192 -2.07 -4.09 -12.76
C LEU A 192 -1.04 -3.78 -13.86
N GLU A 193 -1.47 -3.66 -15.12
CA GLU A 193 -0.61 -3.25 -16.24
C GLU A 193 0.00 -1.85 -16.02
N LEU A 194 -0.77 -0.94 -15.44
CA LEU A 194 -0.33 0.41 -15.05
C LEU A 194 0.50 0.42 -13.74
N LYS A 195 0.78 -0.74 -13.14
CA LYS A 195 1.48 -0.91 -11.86
C LYS A 195 0.82 -0.18 -10.69
N ASN A 196 -0.48 0.12 -10.78
CA ASN A 196 -1.26 0.72 -9.72
C ASN A 196 -1.87 -0.36 -8.82
N TYR A 197 -1.02 -1.07 -8.07
CA TYR A 197 -1.41 -2.25 -7.31
C TYR A 197 -2.36 -1.95 -6.15
N ARG A 198 -2.28 -0.75 -5.55
CA ARG A 198 -3.17 -0.34 -4.46
C ARG A 198 -4.61 -0.17 -4.94
N ASP A 199 -4.81 0.48 -6.08
CA ASP A 199 -6.15 0.60 -6.65
C ASP A 199 -6.62 -0.73 -7.24
N ALA A 200 -5.72 -1.53 -7.83
CA ALA A 200 -6.04 -2.86 -8.31
C ALA A 200 -6.62 -3.74 -7.19
N ILE A 201 -5.94 -3.81 -6.04
CA ILE A 201 -6.34 -4.68 -4.93
C ILE A 201 -7.64 -4.20 -4.27
N ASN A 202 -7.82 -2.89 -4.12
CA ASN A 202 -9.08 -2.32 -3.64
C ASN A 202 -10.24 -2.64 -4.58
N CYS A 203 -10.02 -2.55 -5.90
CA CYS A 203 -11.03 -2.88 -6.89
C CYS A 203 -11.39 -4.37 -6.85
N ALA A 204 -10.40 -5.24 -6.83
CA ALA A 204 -10.60 -6.68 -6.73
C ALA A 204 -11.33 -7.06 -5.43
N ALA A 205 -11.02 -6.40 -4.30
CA ALA A 205 -11.71 -6.59 -3.02
C ALA A 205 -13.18 -6.17 -3.09
N VAL A 206 -13.49 -5.05 -3.75
CA VAL A 206 -14.88 -4.57 -3.88
C VAL A 206 -15.73 -5.55 -4.70
N PHE A 207 -15.16 -6.18 -5.73
CA PHE A 207 -15.90 -7.07 -6.64
C PHE A 207 -15.72 -8.56 -6.34
N ASP A 208 -15.08 -8.92 -5.23
CA ASP A 208 -14.90 -10.30 -4.80
C ASP A 208 -14.18 -11.17 -5.87
N LEU A 209 -13.15 -10.60 -6.52
CA LEU A 209 -12.45 -11.19 -7.67
C LEU A 209 -11.22 -12.04 -7.30
N GLN A 210 -11.14 -12.51 -6.05
CA GLN A 210 -9.97 -13.21 -5.54
C GLN A 210 -9.69 -14.55 -6.24
N GLU A 211 -10.72 -15.22 -6.79
CA GLU A 211 -10.56 -16.48 -7.53
C GLU A 211 -10.04 -16.26 -8.96
N GLU A 212 -10.32 -15.09 -9.54
CA GLU A 212 -9.95 -14.74 -10.91
C GLU A 212 -8.55 -14.12 -11.00
N ILE A 213 -8.06 -13.58 -9.89
CA ILE A 213 -6.80 -12.85 -9.81
C ILE A 213 -5.91 -13.50 -8.75
N PRO A 214 -4.90 -14.27 -9.18
CA PRO A 214 -3.98 -14.94 -8.27
C PRO A 214 -3.32 -13.94 -7.31
N ILE A 215 -3.16 -14.33 -6.05
CA ILE A 215 -2.61 -13.47 -4.99
C ILE A 215 -1.25 -12.90 -5.38
N GLU A 216 -0.46 -13.63 -6.16
CA GLU A 216 0.89 -13.24 -6.49
C GLU A 216 0.96 -12.15 -7.58
N GLN A 217 -0.14 -11.94 -8.32
CA GLN A 217 -0.25 -10.83 -9.27
C GLN A 217 -0.61 -9.51 -8.59
N ILE A 218 -1.22 -9.55 -7.39
CA ILE A 218 -1.85 -8.39 -6.78
C ILE A 218 -1.39 -8.10 -5.35
N VAL A 219 -1.40 -9.10 -4.46
CA VAL A 219 -1.03 -8.97 -3.05
C VAL A 219 0.47 -8.73 -2.91
N VAL A 220 1.26 -9.54 -3.61
CA VAL A 220 2.72 -9.53 -3.53
C VAL A 220 3.33 -8.17 -3.96
N PRO A 221 3.00 -7.59 -5.14
CA PRO A 221 3.50 -6.27 -5.51
C PRO A 221 2.99 -5.17 -4.57
N CYS A 222 1.75 -5.29 -4.06
CA CYS A 222 1.18 -4.33 -3.11
C CYS A 222 1.92 -4.34 -1.76
N LEU A 223 2.37 -5.52 -1.31
CA LEU A 223 3.14 -5.70 -0.08
C LEU A 223 4.48 -4.95 -0.16
N LEU A 224 5.17 -5.05 -1.30
CA LEU A 224 6.43 -4.35 -1.55
C LEU A 224 6.28 -2.82 -1.58
N GLN A 225 5.09 -2.31 -1.88
CA GLN A 225 4.79 -0.88 -1.91
C GLN A 225 4.17 -0.34 -0.61
N ASN A 226 4.30 -1.09 0.49
CA ASN A 226 3.75 -0.72 1.80
C ASN A 226 2.21 -0.55 1.78
N GLY A 227 1.51 -1.35 0.97
CA GLY A 227 0.05 -1.32 0.80
C GLY A 227 -0.74 -2.19 1.79
N TYR A 228 -0.23 -2.39 3.01
CA TYR A 228 -0.74 -3.39 3.96
C TYR A 228 -2.25 -3.26 4.27
N LEU A 229 -2.78 -2.05 4.45
CA LEU A 229 -4.22 -1.82 4.70
C LEU A 229 -5.11 -2.31 3.56
N ALA A 230 -4.64 -2.17 2.32
CA ALA A 230 -5.38 -2.59 1.14
C ALA A 230 -5.37 -4.12 0.97
N ILE A 231 -4.27 -4.75 1.38
CA ILE A 231 -4.13 -6.21 1.44
C ILE A 231 -5.05 -6.79 2.52
N GLU A 232 -5.06 -6.21 3.71
CA GLU A 232 -5.93 -6.65 4.81
C GLU A 232 -7.40 -6.60 4.40
N ALA A 233 -7.83 -5.51 3.75
CA ALA A 233 -9.18 -5.39 3.24
C ALA A 233 -9.54 -6.43 2.16
N TYR A 234 -8.58 -6.81 1.32
CA TYR A 234 -8.75 -7.81 0.25
C TYR A 234 -8.81 -9.24 0.76
N LEU A 235 -8.04 -9.54 1.81
CA LEU A 235 -7.98 -10.84 2.46
C LEU A 235 -9.05 -11.00 3.55
N LYS A 236 -9.76 -9.93 3.90
CA LYS A 236 -10.82 -9.95 4.91
C LYS A 236 -11.82 -11.06 4.57
N ASP A 237 -12.08 -11.94 5.55
CA ASP A 237 -12.98 -13.09 5.45
C ASP A 237 -12.54 -14.25 4.53
N ARG A 238 -11.32 -14.20 3.96
CA ARG A 238 -10.74 -15.28 3.11
C ARG A 238 -9.62 -16.03 3.82
N ARG A 239 -10.01 -16.97 4.70
CA ARG A 239 -9.07 -17.80 5.48
C ARG A 239 -8.11 -18.60 4.60
N ASP A 240 -8.55 -19.05 3.44
CA ASP A 240 -7.73 -19.76 2.45
C ASP A 240 -6.56 -18.90 1.96
N LEU A 241 -6.83 -17.65 1.58
CA LEU A 241 -5.80 -16.72 1.07
C LEU A 241 -4.95 -16.13 2.19
N GLN A 242 -5.50 -15.97 3.40
CA GLN A 242 -4.73 -15.62 4.59
C GLN A 242 -3.73 -16.72 4.94
N ILE A 243 -4.15 -17.99 4.88
CA ILE A 243 -3.25 -19.14 5.05
C ILE A 243 -2.19 -19.13 3.94
N GLU A 244 -2.55 -18.91 2.68
CA GLU A 244 -1.61 -18.85 1.55
C GLU A 244 -0.57 -17.72 1.71
N LEU A 245 -0.97 -16.53 2.16
CA LEU A 245 -0.03 -15.43 2.45
C LEU A 245 0.82 -15.67 3.71
N HIS A 246 0.27 -16.30 4.74
CA HIS A 246 1.05 -16.73 5.90
C HIS A 246 2.10 -17.78 5.50
N ALA A 247 1.70 -18.68 4.60
CA ALA A 247 2.58 -19.63 3.96
C ALA A 247 3.71 -18.90 3.20
N LEU A 248 3.59 -17.66 2.71
CA LEU A 248 4.71 -16.97 2.03
C LEU A 248 6.00 -16.86 2.87
N LYS A 249 5.94 -16.96 4.21
CA LYS A 249 7.12 -17.06 5.09
C LYS A 249 7.80 -18.43 5.05
N ASP A 250 7.05 -19.53 4.94
CA ASP A 250 7.53 -20.91 5.14
C ASP A 250 7.25 -21.88 3.97
N ASP A 251 6.45 -21.45 3.00
CA ASP A 251 6.01 -22.17 1.81
C ASP A 251 6.99 -21.93 0.67
N GLN A 252 7.71 -23.00 0.37
CA GLN A 252 8.73 -23.00 -0.66
C GLN A 252 8.17 -22.73 -2.06
N HIS A 253 6.90 -23.03 -2.35
CA HIS A 253 6.29 -22.79 -3.66
C HIS A 253 6.05 -21.30 -3.91
N LEU A 254 5.51 -20.59 -2.91
CA LEU A 254 5.26 -19.15 -2.99
C LEU A 254 6.56 -18.34 -2.94
N GLN A 255 7.49 -18.75 -2.09
CA GLN A 255 8.87 -18.24 -2.10
C GLN A 255 9.51 -18.36 -3.50
N HIS A 256 9.36 -19.53 -4.13
CA HIS A 256 9.88 -19.80 -5.47
C HIS A 256 9.16 -19.00 -6.56
N TYR A 257 7.84 -18.82 -6.46
CA TYR A 257 7.09 -17.90 -7.33
C TYR A 257 7.61 -16.48 -7.18
N PHE A 258 7.77 -16.00 -5.95
CA PHE A 258 8.11 -14.62 -5.66
C PHE A 258 9.48 -14.23 -6.23
N VAL A 259 10.46 -15.11 -6.07
CA VAL A 259 11.77 -14.97 -6.71
C VAL A 259 11.65 -14.96 -8.24
N LYS A 260 10.81 -15.83 -8.85
CA LYS A 260 10.55 -15.81 -10.30
C LYS A 260 9.91 -14.49 -10.75
N HIS A 261 8.98 -13.95 -9.96
CA HIS A 261 8.29 -12.70 -10.28
C HIS A 261 9.26 -11.52 -10.28
N LEU A 262 10.04 -11.34 -9.21
CA LEU A 262 11.06 -10.30 -9.12
C LEU A 262 12.03 -10.35 -10.30
N TYR A 263 12.47 -11.55 -10.67
CA TYR A 263 13.31 -11.74 -11.84
C TYR A 263 12.63 -11.31 -13.16
N ARG A 264 11.35 -11.69 -13.35
CA ARG A 264 10.58 -11.33 -14.56
C ARG A 264 10.37 -9.84 -14.72
N ILE A 265 10.19 -9.09 -13.63
CA ILE A 265 9.99 -7.64 -13.67
C ILE A 265 11.30 -6.84 -13.77
N GLY A 266 12.45 -7.52 -13.82
CA GLY A 266 13.77 -6.91 -13.96
C GLY A 266 14.45 -6.56 -12.63
N GLU A 267 13.81 -6.84 -11.49
CA GLU A 267 14.35 -6.62 -10.14
C GLU A 267 15.31 -7.76 -9.76
N ILE A 268 16.40 -7.88 -10.52
CA ILE A 268 17.35 -9.00 -10.46
C ILE A 268 18.01 -9.11 -9.08
N ASP A 269 18.51 -7.99 -8.55
CA ASP A 269 19.24 -7.99 -7.26
C ASP A 269 18.31 -8.26 -6.08
N ASP A 270 17.02 -7.94 -6.21
CA ASP A 270 16.02 -8.24 -5.20
C ASP A 270 15.62 -9.71 -5.26
N ALA A 271 15.49 -10.29 -6.46
CA ALA A 271 15.25 -11.73 -6.64
C ALA A 271 16.36 -12.56 -5.96
N VAL A 272 17.64 -12.21 -6.20
CA VAL A 272 18.79 -12.86 -5.55
C VAL A 272 18.74 -12.67 -4.03
N ARG A 273 18.43 -11.46 -3.56
CA ARG A 273 18.34 -11.19 -2.12
C ARG A 273 17.27 -12.02 -1.42
N TRP A 274 16.15 -12.28 -2.09
CA TRP A 274 15.09 -13.13 -1.56
C TRP A 274 15.47 -14.62 -1.56
N VAL A 275 16.21 -15.11 -2.57
CA VAL A 275 16.78 -16.46 -2.54
C VAL A 275 17.68 -16.65 -1.32
N VAL A 276 18.56 -15.68 -1.04
CA VAL A 276 19.46 -15.67 0.12
C VAL A 276 18.67 -15.55 1.43
N HIS A 277 17.71 -14.62 1.50
CA HIS A 277 16.92 -14.35 2.69
C HIS A 277 16.09 -15.56 3.14
N CYS A 278 15.40 -16.20 2.19
CA CYS A 278 14.59 -17.41 2.43
C CYS A 278 15.42 -18.69 2.55
N LYS A 279 16.76 -18.60 2.47
CA LYS A 279 17.68 -19.75 2.57
C LYS A 279 17.32 -20.89 1.60
N MET A 280 17.00 -20.55 0.33
CA MET A 280 16.57 -21.53 -0.68
C MET A 280 17.75 -22.35 -1.21
N ASN A 281 18.44 -23.11 -0.36
CA ASN A 281 19.71 -23.75 -0.68
C ASN A 281 19.61 -24.75 -1.85
N THR A 282 18.54 -25.54 -1.89
CA THR A 282 18.33 -26.60 -2.90
C THR A 282 17.16 -26.31 -3.85
N ASN A 283 16.28 -25.37 -3.51
CA ASN A 283 15.03 -25.11 -4.24
C ASN A 283 15.03 -23.76 -5.00
N ILE A 284 16.19 -23.35 -5.52
CA ILE A 284 16.32 -22.11 -6.30
C ILE A 284 15.56 -22.24 -7.64
N PRO A 285 14.73 -21.26 -8.02
CA PRO A 285 14.14 -21.17 -9.35
C PRO A 285 15.15 -21.29 -10.48
N HIS A 286 14.84 -22.16 -11.46
CA HIS A 286 15.74 -22.40 -12.58
C HIS A 286 16.05 -21.12 -13.38
N SER A 287 15.07 -20.21 -13.50
CA SER A 287 15.22 -18.91 -14.16
C SER A 287 16.23 -17.98 -13.46
N VAL A 288 16.41 -18.14 -12.15
CA VAL A 288 17.31 -17.31 -11.34
C VAL A 288 18.65 -18.02 -11.11
N ARG A 289 18.72 -19.35 -11.26
CA ARG A 289 19.93 -20.13 -10.99
C ARG A 289 21.17 -19.65 -11.75
N ALA A 290 21.01 -19.22 -13.02
CA ALA A 290 22.14 -18.75 -13.84
C ALA A 290 22.70 -17.39 -13.40
N ILE A 291 21.90 -16.58 -12.69
CA ILE A 291 22.29 -15.24 -12.22
C ILE A 291 22.72 -15.23 -10.75
N MET A 292 22.63 -16.37 -10.06
CA MET A 292 23.14 -16.60 -8.71
C MET A 292 24.68 -16.72 -8.74
N ASP A 293 25.36 -15.66 -9.16
CA ASP A 293 26.81 -15.59 -9.10
C ASP A 293 27.29 -15.19 -7.69
N GLN A 294 28.53 -15.58 -7.37
CA GLN A 294 29.09 -15.38 -6.04
C GLN A 294 29.12 -13.90 -5.64
N THR A 295 29.32 -12.99 -6.59
CA THR A 295 29.39 -11.54 -6.34
C THR A 295 28.03 -11.00 -5.92
N ARG A 296 26.96 -11.39 -6.60
CA ARG A 296 25.59 -10.99 -6.25
C ARG A 296 25.11 -11.60 -4.94
N ILE A 297 25.48 -12.85 -4.67
CA ILE A 297 25.17 -13.50 -3.39
C ILE A 297 25.85 -12.74 -2.25
N GLN A 298 27.15 -12.45 -2.37
CA GLN A 298 27.88 -11.67 -1.37
C GLN A 298 27.28 -10.26 -1.18
N SER A 299 26.97 -9.56 -2.27
CA SER A 299 26.32 -8.25 -2.20
C SER A 299 24.96 -8.31 -1.50
N ALA A 300 24.17 -9.36 -1.76
CA ALA A 300 22.91 -9.60 -1.07
C ALA A 300 23.10 -9.89 0.42
N GLU A 301 24.05 -10.76 0.78
CA GLU A 301 24.41 -11.09 2.17
C GLU A 301 24.88 -9.85 2.93
N GLU A 302 25.75 -9.04 2.34
CA GLU A 302 26.22 -7.78 2.91
C GLU A 302 25.06 -6.81 3.13
N LYS A 303 24.18 -6.65 2.13
CA LYS A 303 23.04 -5.74 2.25
C LYS A 303 22.05 -6.21 3.30
N ILE A 304 21.77 -7.51 3.38
CA ILE A 304 20.95 -8.11 4.45
C ILE A 304 21.61 -7.86 5.82
N SER A 305 22.93 -8.06 5.92
CA SER A 305 23.68 -7.84 7.16
C SER A 305 23.67 -6.38 7.59
N ARG A 306 23.91 -5.43 6.67
CA ARG A 306 23.80 -3.99 6.93
C ARG A 306 22.38 -3.57 7.35
N LEU A 307 21.34 -4.16 6.76
CA LEU A 307 19.95 -3.90 7.17
C LEU A 307 19.66 -4.47 8.57
N ARG A 308 20.24 -5.62 8.92
CA ARG A 308 20.17 -6.19 10.28
C ARG A 308 20.97 -5.35 11.28
N GLU A 309 22.13 -4.80 10.89
CA GLU A 309 22.94 -3.91 11.73
C GLU A 309 22.27 -2.55 11.96
N ARG A 310 21.69 -1.94 10.92
CA ARG A 310 20.89 -0.71 11.08
C ARG A 310 19.72 -0.88 12.05
N ARG A 311 19.15 -2.10 12.12
CA ARG A 311 18.14 -2.44 13.13
C ARG A 311 18.73 -2.44 14.54
N LYS A 312 20.01 -2.81 14.70
CA LYS A 312 20.74 -2.74 15.98
C LYS A 312 21.16 -1.30 16.33
N ASP A 313 21.29 -0.38 15.39
CA ASP A 313 21.59 1.03 15.70
C ASP A 313 20.38 1.80 16.26
N MET A 314 19.17 1.23 16.20
CA MET A 314 17.97 1.76 16.86
C MET A 314 17.89 1.39 18.35
N VAL A 315 18.99 0.96 18.98
CA VAL A 315 18.96 0.46 20.37
C VAL A 315 18.77 1.57 21.41
N ASP A 316 19.08 2.83 21.08
CA ASP A 316 18.85 3.99 21.96
C ASP A 316 17.65 4.83 21.49
N VAL A 317 16.45 4.22 21.53
CA VAL A 317 15.20 4.96 21.34
C VAL A 317 14.72 5.45 22.69
N ASN A 318 14.56 6.75 22.85
CA ASN A 318 13.85 7.35 23.98
C ASN A 318 12.44 7.75 23.54
N LEU A 319 11.42 7.43 24.34
CA LEU A 319 10.04 7.85 24.08
C LEU A 319 9.90 9.38 24.26
N PHE A 320 10.60 9.91 25.25
CA PHE A 320 10.85 11.33 25.50
C PHE A 320 12.14 11.47 26.31
N ASP A 321 12.65 12.69 26.50
CA ASP A 321 13.93 12.94 27.15
C ASP A 321 14.05 12.22 28.51
N GLY A 322 15.06 11.35 28.62
CA GLY A 322 15.32 10.57 29.83
C GLY A 322 14.44 9.32 30.02
N HIS A 323 13.60 8.96 29.04
CA HIS A 323 12.73 7.77 29.10
C HIS A 323 13.06 6.77 27.99
N PRO A 324 14.01 5.84 28.23
CA PRO A 324 14.40 4.84 27.25
C PRO A 324 13.30 3.83 26.93
N VAL A 325 13.34 3.32 25.71
CA VAL A 325 12.56 2.19 25.21
C VAL A 325 13.52 1.01 25.02
N ILE A 326 13.31 -0.06 25.78
CA ILE A 326 14.18 -1.23 25.82
C ILE A 326 13.47 -2.41 25.14
N MET A 327 14.10 -2.99 24.12
CA MET A 327 13.66 -4.26 23.55
C MET A 327 13.94 -5.42 24.52
N VAL A 328 12.92 -6.24 24.75
CA VAL A 328 13.00 -7.46 25.55
C VAL A 328 12.80 -8.65 24.62
N ASP A 329 13.91 -9.13 24.09
CA ASP A 329 13.96 -10.11 23.00
C ASP A 329 14.91 -11.29 23.30
N THR A 330 15.28 -11.48 24.58
CA THR A 330 16.07 -12.61 25.09
C THR A 330 15.61 -12.98 26.49
N ILE A 331 15.85 -14.23 26.93
CA ILE A 331 15.56 -14.65 28.31
C ILE A 331 16.23 -13.76 29.37
N MET A 332 17.44 -13.24 29.10
CA MET A 332 18.16 -12.37 30.03
C MET A 332 17.55 -10.98 30.15
N SER A 333 17.01 -10.40 29.07
CA SER A 333 16.26 -9.14 29.16
C SER A 333 14.90 -9.34 29.82
N LEU A 334 14.25 -10.50 29.61
CA LEU A 334 12.98 -10.82 30.26
C LEU A 334 13.14 -10.91 31.79
N ARG A 335 14.14 -11.65 32.28
CA ARG A 335 14.45 -11.74 33.71
C ARG A 335 14.81 -10.40 34.35
N ARG A 336 15.50 -9.52 33.61
CA ARG A 336 15.76 -8.15 34.09
C ARG A 336 14.47 -7.35 34.25
N LEU A 337 13.53 -7.49 33.32
CA LEU A 337 12.22 -6.83 33.40
C LEU A 337 11.39 -7.36 34.58
N ILE A 338 11.43 -8.65 34.88
CA ILE A 338 10.78 -9.22 36.07
C ILE A 338 11.22 -8.49 37.35
N GLY A 339 12.54 -8.29 37.54
CA GLY A 339 13.06 -7.55 38.69
C GLY A 339 12.65 -6.07 38.75
N VAL A 340 12.25 -5.47 37.62
CA VAL A 340 11.73 -4.09 37.60
C VAL A 340 10.34 -4.02 38.22
N PHE A 341 9.51 -5.07 38.05
CA PHE A 341 8.13 -5.10 38.56
C PHE A 341 8.06 -5.00 40.09
N GLU A 342 9.06 -5.54 40.80
CA GLU A 342 9.12 -5.49 42.27
C GLU A 342 9.18 -4.06 42.84
N THR A 343 9.75 -3.13 42.08
CA THR A 343 9.96 -1.74 42.53
C THR A 343 9.02 -0.74 41.86
N ALA A 344 8.30 -1.16 40.81
CA ALA A 344 7.41 -0.30 40.06
C ALA A 344 6.04 -0.19 40.75
N SER A 345 5.70 1.02 41.21
CA SER A 345 4.38 1.29 41.81
C SER A 345 3.24 1.33 40.78
N ILE A 346 3.54 1.70 39.53
CA ILE A 346 2.58 1.80 38.43
C ILE A 346 3.22 1.21 37.18
N ILE A 347 2.48 0.33 36.52
CA ILE A 347 2.89 -0.36 35.29
C ILE A 347 1.79 -0.16 34.24
N GLY A 348 2.11 0.51 33.14
CA GLY A 348 1.28 0.59 31.95
C GLY A 348 1.48 -0.67 31.09
N ILE A 349 0.40 -1.21 30.53
CA ILE A 349 0.40 -2.42 29.72
C ILE A 349 -0.45 -2.16 28.48
N ASP A 350 0.08 -2.56 27.33
CA ASP A 350 -0.61 -2.54 26.03
C ASP A 350 -0.14 -3.75 25.21
N THR A 351 -0.94 -4.22 24.25
CA THR A 351 -0.56 -5.35 23.40
C THR A 351 -0.77 -5.08 21.92
N GLU A 352 0.15 -5.54 21.09
CA GLU A 352 -0.05 -5.69 19.65
C GLU A 352 -0.22 -7.16 19.29
N TRP A 353 -1.19 -7.46 18.44
CA TRP A 353 -1.49 -8.80 17.97
C TRP A 353 -0.83 -9.11 16.62
N LYS A 354 -0.58 -10.41 16.39
CA LYS A 354 -0.24 -10.96 15.08
C LYS A 354 -1.36 -10.53 14.11
N PRO A 355 -1.04 -9.88 12.98
CA PRO A 355 -2.05 -9.50 12.01
C PRO A 355 -2.89 -10.72 11.60
N MET A 356 -4.21 -10.59 11.48
CA MET A 356 -5.09 -11.74 11.19
C MET A 356 -4.76 -12.47 9.89
N PHE A 357 -4.02 -11.84 8.97
CA PHE A 357 -3.51 -12.50 7.76
C PHE A 357 -2.24 -13.35 7.98
N LEU A 358 -1.60 -13.24 9.15
CA LEU A 358 -0.47 -14.07 9.60
C LEU A 358 -0.88 -15.07 10.69
N SER A 359 -2.08 -15.00 11.23
CA SER A 359 -2.56 -15.97 12.21
C SER A 359 -4.08 -16.04 12.16
N THR A 360 -4.61 -17.26 12.04
CA THR A 360 -6.08 -17.50 12.04
C THR A 360 -6.71 -17.31 13.42
N VAL A 361 -5.88 -17.08 14.44
CA VAL A 361 -6.25 -16.75 15.81
C VAL A 361 -5.55 -15.46 16.23
N GLU A 362 -6.27 -14.58 16.91
CA GLU A 362 -5.66 -13.39 17.52
C GLU A 362 -4.68 -13.85 18.59
N GLN A 363 -3.39 -13.68 18.31
CA GLN A 363 -2.29 -14.00 19.23
C GLN A 363 -1.47 -12.74 19.45
N VAL A 364 -0.92 -12.56 20.65
CA VAL A 364 -0.03 -11.44 20.95
C VAL A 364 1.28 -11.60 20.15
N ALA A 365 1.69 -10.53 19.50
CA ALA A 365 2.96 -10.39 18.80
C ALA A 365 3.98 -9.57 19.60
N LEU A 366 3.49 -8.53 20.27
CA LEU A 366 4.30 -7.63 21.08
C LEU A 366 3.52 -7.28 22.36
N LEU A 367 4.21 -7.25 23.49
CA LEU A 367 3.67 -6.73 24.73
C LEU A 367 4.46 -5.48 25.11
N GLN A 368 3.77 -4.36 25.24
CA GLN A 368 4.36 -3.11 25.69
C GLN A 368 4.14 -2.97 27.19
N VAL A 369 5.24 -2.76 27.92
CA VAL A 369 5.20 -2.55 29.37
C VAL A 369 5.91 -1.24 29.69
N SER A 370 5.25 -0.34 30.40
CA SER A 370 5.81 0.98 30.71
C SER A 370 5.81 1.23 32.20
N THR A 371 6.93 1.72 32.72
CA THR A 371 7.09 2.25 34.07
C THR A 371 7.24 3.77 34.00
N ARG A 372 7.40 4.46 35.14
CA ARG A 372 7.61 5.91 35.14
C ARG A 372 8.88 6.38 34.42
N SER A 373 9.88 5.53 34.28
CA SER A 373 11.22 5.92 33.79
C SER A 373 11.70 5.12 32.59
N CYS A 374 10.97 4.09 32.16
CA CYS A 374 11.37 3.26 31.03
C CYS A 374 10.15 2.54 30.44
N SER A 375 10.14 2.39 29.11
CA SER A 375 9.23 1.51 28.39
C SER A 375 9.97 0.29 27.86
N TYR A 376 9.29 -0.83 27.82
CA TYR A 376 9.81 -2.11 27.40
C TYR A 376 8.92 -2.65 26.29
N LEU A 377 9.53 -3.18 25.24
CA LEU A 377 8.85 -3.85 24.14
C LEU A 377 9.25 -5.32 24.16
N VAL A 378 8.36 -6.17 24.69
CA VAL A 378 8.57 -7.60 24.82
C VAL A 378 8.20 -8.27 23.51
N ASP A 379 9.21 -8.77 22.78
CA ASP A 379 9.07 -9.44 21.49
C ASP A 379 8.60 -10.88 21.72
N VAL A 380 7.27 -11.06 21.80
CA VAL A 380 6.66 -12.36 22.07
C VAL A 380 6.99 -13.36 20.97
N ILE A 381 7.04 -12.92 19.70
CA ILE A 381 7.37 -13.78 18.56
C ILE A 381 8.79 -14.33 18.67
N LYS A 382 9.77 -13.50 19.03
CA LYS A 382 11.13 -14.00 19.18
C LYS A 382 11.28 -14.87 20.42
N LEU A 383 10.66 -14.48 21.53
CA LEU A 383 10.78 -15.21 22.80
C LEU A 383 10.06 -16.57 22.76
N GLU A 384 9.00 -16.74 21.97
CA GLU A 384 8.31 -18.04 21.82
C GLU A 384 9.23 -19.14 21.26
N GLU A 385 10.30 -18.76 20.54
CA GLU A 385 11.32 -19.68 20.04
C GLU A 385 12.41 -20.01 21.09
N GLU A 386 12.57 -19.19 22.13
CA GLU A 386 13.69 -19.26 23.09
C GLU A 386 13.29 -19.73 24.50
N ILE A 387 12.04 -19.50 24.93
CA ILE A 387 11.59 -19.77 26.30
C ILE A 387 10.32 -20.61 26.38
N GLY A 388 10.15 -21.35 27.48
CA GLY A 388 9.03 -22.24 27.70
C GLY A 388 7.89 -21.60 28.50
N GLU A 389 6.87 -22.41 28.77
CA GLU A 389 5.70 -22.00 29.56
C GLU A 389 6.07 -21.58 30.99
N GLU A 390 7.06 -22.21 31.61
CA GLU A 390 7.51 -21.89 32.97
C GLU A 390 8.05 -20.46 33.09
N GLU A 391 8.88 -20.02 32.15
CA GLU A 391 9.40 -18.66 32.13
C GLU A 391 8.31 -17.62 31.86
N TRP A 392 7.36 -17.93 30.97
CA TRP A 392 6.21 -17.05 30.74
C TRP A 392 5.30 -16.96 31.97
N MET A 393 5.07 -18.08 32.66
CA MET A 393 4.34 -18.07 33.94
C MET A 393 5.04 -17.21 34.98
N GLU A 394 6.37 -17.34 35.13
CA GLU A 394 7.16 -16.51 36.04
C GLU A 394 7.00 -15.02 35.71
N PHE A 395 7.14 -14.67 34.42
CA PHE A 395 6.98 -13.30 33.95
C PHE A 395 5.59 -12.73 34.24
N PHE A 396 4.53 -13.47 33.89
CA PHE A 396 3.16 -12.98 34.07
C PHE A 396 2.72 -12.98 35.53
N LYS A 397 3.20 -13.91 36.36
CA LYS A 397 3.00 -13.84 37.82
C LYS A 397 3.62 -12.57 38.39
N ALA A 398 4.87 -12.26 38.03
CA ALA A 398 5.51 -11.03 38.48
C ALA A 398 4.77 -9.77 37.98
N LEU A 399 4.26 -9.79 36.74
CA LEU A 399 3.54 -8.65 36.16
C LEU A 399 2.15 -8.43 36.80
N PHE A 400 1.37 -9.49 36.98
CA PHE A 400 -0.05 -9.39 37.37
C PHE A 400 -0.31 -9.63 38.85
N CYS A 401 0.42 -10.56 39.49
CA CYS A 401 0.16 -10.98 40.86
C CYS A 401 0.88 -10.13 41.92
N THR A 402 1.81 -9.26 41.52
CA THR A 402 2.44 -8.31 42.44
C THR A 402 1.41 -7.28 42.92
N GLU A 403 0.99 -7.37 44.19
CA GLU A 403 -0.05 -6.50 44.78
C GLU A 403 0.41 -5.04 44.98
N SER A 404 1.73 -4.82 45.12
CA SER A 404 2.31 -3.49 45.35
C SER A 404 2.28 -2.58 44.10
N SER A 405 1.93 -3.12 42.93
CA SER A 405 1.91 -2.39 41.66
C SER A 405 0.49 -2.23 41.11
N MET A 406 0.17 -1.01 40.66
CA MET A 406 -1.06 -0.73 39.90
C MET A 406 -0.83 -0.99 38.42
N LYS A 407 -1.69 -1.79 37.78
CA LYS A 407 -1.63 -2.11 36.35
C LYS A 407 -2.65 -1.25 35.60
N LEU A 408 -2.19 -0.52 34.58
CA LEU A 408 -3.00 0.38 33.76
C LEU A 408 -3.00 -0.08 32.31
N GLY A 409 -4.17 -0.14 31.69
CA GLY A 409 -4.33 -0.38 30.26
C GLY A 409 -5.58 0.35 29.75
N PHE A 410 -5.65 0.62 28.44
CA PHE A 410 -6.82 1.20 27.81
C PHE A 410 -7.61 0.09 27.11
N ASP A 411 -8.90 -0.05 27.42
CA ASP A 411 -9.72 -1.21 27.00
C ASP A 411 -9.05 -2.56 27.31
N PHE A 412 -8.42 -2.63 28.48
CA PHE A 412 -7.59 -3.76 28.90
C PHE A 412 -8.32 -5.12 28.92
N ALA A 413 -9.65 -5.12 28.91
CA ALA A 413 -10.45 -6.33 28.77
C ALA A 413 -10.20 -7.03 27.42
N ASN A 414 -10.02 -6.26 26.34
CA ASN A 414 -9.71 -6.80 25.02
C ASN A 414 -8.27 -7.33 24.96
N ASP A 415 -7.29 -6.60 25.51
CA ASP A 415 -5.91 -7.09 25.64
C ASP A 415 -5.86 -8.42 26.41
N MET A 416 -6.54 -8.49 27.56
CA MET A 416 -6.59 -9.70 28.38
C MET A 416 -7.24 -10.89 27.66
N ARG A 417 -8.22 -10.64 26.79
CA ARG A 417 -8.83 -11.69 25.96
C ARG A 417 -7.81 -12.29 25.01
N VAL A 418 -7.01 -11.46 24.33
CA VAL A 418 -5.99 -11.91 23.37
C VAL A 418 -4.78 -12.52 24.08
N LEU A 419 -4.37 -11.95 25.23
CA LEU A 419 -3.34 -12.53 26.10
C LEU A 419 -3.72 -13.94 26.57
N ARG A 420 -4.95 -14.17 27.04
CA ARG A 420 -5.41 -15.51 27.45
C ARG A 420 -5.50 -16.48 26.28
N ALA A 421 -5.90 -16.00 25.10
CA ALA A 421 -5.87 -16.83 23.89
C ALA A 421 -4.44 -17.26 23.51
N SER A 422 -3.45 -16.40 23.79
CA SER A 422 -2.03 -16.66 23.52
C SER A 422 -1.36 -17.50 24.61
N PHE A 423 -1.77 -17.28 25.86
CA PHE A 423 -1.21 -17.89 27.07
C PHE A 423 -2.35 -18.43 27.96
N PRO A 424 -2.89 -19.63 27.67
CA PRO A 424 -4.10 -20.15 28.33
C PRO A 424 -4.00 -20.27 29.85
N PHE A 425 -2.79 -20.51 30.39
CA PHE A 425 -2.57 -20.60 31.83
C PHE A 425 -2.95 -19.31 32.59
N LEU A 426 -3.03 -18.16 31.92
CA LEU A 426 -3.49 -16.89 32.50
C LEU A 426 -4.94 -16.93 33.00
N GLU A 427 -5.77 -17.88 32.55
CA GLU A 427 -7.13 -18.06 33.09
C GLU A 427 -7.15 -18.50 34.55
N SER A 428 -6.15 -19.29 34.94
CA SER A 428 -6.01 -19.84 36.29
C SER A 428 -5.15 -18.96 37.22
N MET A 429 -4.59 -17.86 36.71
CA MET A 429 -3.68 -17.00 37.45
C MET A 429 -4.45 -16.08 38.40
N GLN A 430 -4.19 -16.21 39.70
CA GLN A 430 -4.75 -15.37 40.76
C GLN A 430 -3.60 -14.60 41.43
N PRO A 431 -3.85 -13.39 41.98
CA PRO A 431 -2.94 -12.79 42.95
C PRO A 431 -2.71 -13.78 44.11
N ASP A 432 -1.48 -13.87 44.59
CA ASP A 432 -1.12 -14.74 45.71
C ASP A 432 -1.75 -14.29 47.04
#